data_AF-A0A925H1S0-F1
#
_entry.id   AF-A0A925H1S0-F1
#
_cell.length_a   1.000
_cell.length_b   1.000
_cell.length_c   1.000
_cell.angle_alpha   90.00
_cell.angle_beta   90.00
_cell.angle_gamma   90.00
#
_symmetry.space_group_name_H-M   'P 1'
#
loop_
_entity.id
_entity.type
_entity.pdbx_description
1 polymer ?
#
loop_
_entity_poly.entity_id
_entity_poly.type
_entity_poly.pdbx_seq_one_letter_code
_entity_poly.pdbx_strand_id
1 'polypeptide(L)'
;AVERLRDRITPHLLISEIRTVAADDLWMSPCYKRPSVAIHFTWKQEWPAVKRLLPLIERELSPFQPRPHWAKLFTLSPSELRPRYEKLGDFVQLVKKYDPAGKFRNDYLNTNLFAD
;
A
#
# COMPACT_ATOMS: atom_id res chain seq x y z
N ALA A 1 -0.29 12.93 -12.40
CA ALA A 1 0.19 11.54 -12.59
C ALA A 1 -0.97 10.62 -12.99
N VAL A 2 -1.85 10.24 -12.06
CA VAL A 2 -2.98 9.30 -12.29
C VAL A 2 -3.86 9.68 -13.48
N GLU A 3 -4.12 10.97 -13.69
CA GLU A 3 -4.91 11.50 -14.80
C GLU A 3 -4.45 10.99 -16.19
N ARG A 4 -3.14 10.74 -16.37
CA ARG A 4 -2.58 10.18 -17.63
C ARG A 4 -3.10 8.78 -17.96
N LEU A 5 -3.68 8.09 -16.98
CA LEU A 5 -4.27 6.76 -17.11
C LEU A 5 -5.80 6.81 -17.12
N ARG A 6 -6.43 8.00 -17.21
CA ARG A 6 -7.89 8.19 -17.20
C ARG A 6 -8.63 7.14 -18.02
N ASP A 7 -8.32 7.04 -19.32
CA ASP A 7 -9.05 6.17 -20.24
C ASP A 7 -8.89 4.67 -19.93
N ARG A 8 -7.85 4.31 -19.18
CA ARG A 8 -7.62 2.95 -18.70
C ARG A 8 -8.27 2.69 -17.35
N ILE A 9 -8.46 3.71 -16.51
CA ILE A 9 -9.00 3.61 -15.15
C ILE A 9 -10.52 3.72 -15.16
N THR A 10 -11.06 4.75 -15.82
CA THR A 10 -12.49 5.12 -15.78
C THR A 10 -13.44 3.97 -16.15
N PRO A 11 -13.16 3.11 -17.15
CA PRO A 11 -14.06 2.00 -17.48
C PRO A 11 -14.30 1.02 -16.33
N HIS A 12 -13.31 0.87 -15.44
CA HIS A 12 -13.29 -0.11 -14.34
C HIS A 12 -13.57 0.51 -12.96
N LEU A 13 -13.73 1.84 -12.90
CA LEU A 13 -13.87 2.59 -11.65
C LEU A 13 -15.34 2.85 -11.32
N LEU A 14 -15.73 2.66 -10.07
CA LEU A 14 -17.00 3.18 -9.53
C LEU A 14 -16.83 4.64 -9.09
N ILE A 15 -15.81 4.90 -8.27
CA ILE A 15 -15.48 6.26 -7.80
C ILE A 15 -14.02 6.35 -7.38
N SER A 16 -13.43 7.56 -7.48
CA SER A 16 -12.19 7.91 -6.80
C SER A 16 -12.43 9.04 -5.81
N GLU A 17 -11.74 8.99 -4.68
CA GLU A 17 -11.85 9.95 -3.60
C GLU A 17 -10.45 10.46 -3.25
N ILE A 18 -10.28 11.79 -3.18
CA ILE A 18 -9.03 12.44 -2.80
C ILE A 18 -9.21 13.05 -1.42
N ARG A 19 -8.29 12.72 -0.51
CA ARG A 19 -8.30 13.23 0.87
C ARG A 19 -6.93 13.71 1.29
N THR A 20 -6.90 14.55 2.31
CA THR A 20 -5.69 14.90 3.05
C THR A 20 -5.72 14.26 4.43
N VAL A 21 -4.57 13.79 4.89
CA VAL A 21 -4.39 13.18 6.21
C VAL A 21 -3.18 13.83 6.88
N ALA A 22 -3.34 14.23 8.15
CA ALA A 22 -2.22 14.72 8.95
C ALA A 22 -1.17 13.62 9.17
N ALA A 23 0.06 14.01 9.52
CA ALA A 23 1.06 13.04 9.92
C ALA A 23 0.64 12.33 11.22
N ASP A 24 1.05 11.08 11.37
CA ASP A 24 0.92 10.32 12.62
C ASP A 24 2.25 9.69 13.06
N ASP A 25 2.23 9.07 14.23
CA ASP A 25 3.39 8.41 14.84
C ASP A 25 3.28 6.87 14.83
N LEU A 26 2.27 6.31 14.16
CA LEU A 26 2.04 4.88 14.10
C LEU A 26 2.99 4.27 13.07
N TRP A 27 3.92 3.42 13.52
CA TRP A 27 5.04 2.89 12.72
C TRP A 27 4.63 2.29 11.37
N MET A 28 3.48 1.62 11.32
CA MET A 28 2.97 0.96 10.12
C MET A 28 1.88 1.76 9.41
N SER A 29 1.63 3.01 9.79
CA SER A 29 0.70 3.86 9.07
C SER A 29 1.28 4.31 7.71
N PRO A 30 0.46 4.32 6.65
CA PRO A 30 0.83 5.00 5.40
C PRO A 30 1.16 6.49 5.59
N CYS A 31 0.72 7.12 6.69
CA CYS A 31 0.91 8.55 6.99
C CYS A 31 1.99 8.82 8.06
N TYR A 32 2.78 7.79 8.44
CA TYR A 32 3.84 7.92 9.45
C TYR A 32 4.78 9.10 9.13
N LYS A 33 4.86 10.05 10.06
CA LYS A 33 5.66 11.29 10.05
C LYS A 33 5.53 12.15 8.78
N ARG A 34 4.45 11.97 8.00
CA ARG A 34 4.28 12.65 6.70
C ARG A 34 2.82 13.06 6.49
N PRO A 35 2.50 14.37 6.46
CA PRO A 35 1.21 14.83 5.95
C PRO A 35 1.04 14.32 4.52
N SER A 36 -0.10 13.71 4.23
CA SER A 36 -0.26 12.89 3.03
C SER A 36 -1.55 13.23 2.28
N VAL A 37 -1.49 13.20 0.95
CA VAL A 37 -2.68 13.13 0.10
C VAL A 37 -2.94 11.67 -0.21
N ALA A 38 -4.15 11.20 0.06
CA ALA A 38 -4.60 9.84 -0.24
C ALA A 38 -5.47 9.85 -1.50
N ILE A 39 -5.10 9.04 -2.49
CA ILE A 39 -5.91 8.78 -3.69
C ILE A 39 -6.53 7.40 -3.52
N HIS A 40 -7.85 7.37 -3.30
CA HIS A 40 -8.61 6.13 -3.13
C HIS A 40 -9.32 5.75 -4.42
N PHE A 41 -9.42 4.44 -4.67
CA PHE A 41 -10.14 3.89 -5.80
C PHE A 41 -11.13 2.85 -5.29
N THR A 42 -12.40 3.01 -5.65
CA THR A 42 -13.41 1.97 -5.54
C THR A 42 -13.61 1.39 -6.94
N TRP A 43 -13.16 0.16 -7.15
CA TRP A 43 -13.24 -0.54 -8.43
C TRP A 43 -14.58 -1.27 -8.59
N LYS A 44 -15.02 -1.47 -9.84
CA LYS A 44 -15.97 -2.53 -10.17
C LYS A 44 -15.37 -3.89 -9.84
N GLN A 45 -16.19 -4.93 -9.64
CA GLN A 45 -15.73 -6.29 -9.31
C GLN A 45 -15.13 -7.02 -10.52
N GLU A 46 -14.15 -6.41 -11.18
CA GLU A 46 -13.53 -6.86 -12.44
C GLU A 46 -12.04 -7.16 -12.20
N TRP A 47 -11.77 -8.11 -11.29
CA TRP A 47 -10.42 -8.37 -10.79
C TRP A 47 -9.35 -8.55 -11.88
N PRO A 48 -9.58 -9.33 -12.97
CA PRO A 48 -8.57 -9.48 -14.01
C PRO A 48 -8.12 -8.15 -14.65
N ALA A 49 -9.05 -7.20 -14.84
CA ALA A 49 -8.74 -5.89 -15.38
C ALA A 49 -8.02 -5.02 -14.33
N VAL A 50 -8.57 -4.95 -13.11
CA VAL A 50 -8.00 -4.16 -12.01
C VAL A 50 -6.56 -4.59 -11.70
N LYS A 51 -6.30 -5.90 -11.62
CA LYS A 51 -4.96 -6.45 -11.36
C LYS A 51 -3.90 -5.96 -12.37
N ARG A 52 -4.27 -5.77 -13.64
CA ARG A 52 -3.36 -5.26 -14.68
C ARG A 52 -3.13 -3.74 -14.59
N LEU A 53 -4.06 -3.01 -13.96
CA LEU A 53 -3.96 -1.55 -13.80
C LEU A 53 -3.11 -1.15 -12.61
N LEU A 54 -3.14 -1.91 -11.51
CA LEU A 54 -2.42 -1.56 -10.28
C LEU A 54 -0.93 -1.26 -10.51
N PRO A 55 -0.14 -2.09 -11.24
CA PRO A 55 1.27 -1.78 -11.48
C PRO A 55 1.48 -0.50 -12.29
N LEU A 56 0.56 -0.18 -13.22
CA LEU A 56 0.63 1.05 -14.02
C LEU A 56 0.42 2.29 -13.14
N ILE A 57 -0.58 2.24 -12.26
CA ILE A 57 -0.88 3.31 -11.30
C ILE A 57 0.28 3.48 -10.32
N GLU A 58 0.80 2.39 -9.77
CA GLU A 58 1.92 2.38 -8.84
C GLU A 58 3.19 2.96 -9.47
N ARG A 59 3.45 2.63 -10.75
CA ARG A 59 4.55 3.22 -11.51
C ARG A 59 4.39 4.71 -11.73
N GLU A 60 3.21 5.18 -12.17
CA GLU A 60 2.95 6.62 -12.34
C GLU A 60 3.07 7.40 -11.03
N LEU A 61 2.77 6.76 -9.90
CA LEU A 61 2.89 7.34 -8.57
C LEU A 61 4.29 7.19 -7.96
N SER A 62 5.16 6.33 -8.51
CA SER A 62 6.48 6.01 -7.91
C SER A 62 7.36 7.22 -7.56
N PRO A 63 7.39 8.34 -8.31
CA PRO A 63 8.20 9.51 -7.93
C PRO A 63 7.79 10.14 -6.60
N PHE A 64 6.56 9.88 -6.13
CA PHE A 64 6.02 10.39 -4.87
C PHE A 64 6.15 9.42 -3.69
N GLN A 65 6.82 8.28 -3.89
CA GLN A 65 7.02 7.23 -2.88
C GLN A 65 5.69 6.84 -2.18
N PRO A 66 4.70 6.31 -2.93
CA PRO A 66 3.39 6.03 -2.40
C PRO A 66 3.46 4.85 -1.43
N ARG A 67 2.71 4.95 -0.32
CA ARG A 67 2.53 3.86 0.64
C ARG A 67 1.13 3.30 0.43
N PRO A 68 0.96 2.03 0.02
CA PRO A 68 -0.37 1.48 -0.19
C PRO A 68 -1.07 1.31 1.15
N HIS A 69 -2.40 1.42 1.14
CA HIS A 69 -3.20 1.11 2.31
C HIS A 69 -3.18 -0.41 2.53
N TRP A 70 -2.73 -0.88 3.69
CA TRP A 70 -2.55 -2.31 3.97
C TRP A 70 -3.82 -3.15 3.70
N ALA A 71 -5.00 -2.65 4.07
CA ALA A 71 -6.26 -3.35 3.83
C ALA A 71 -6.84 -3.21 2.40
N LYS A 72 -6.05 -2.83 1.38
CA LYS A 72 -6.52 -2.65 -0.01
C LYS A 72 -5.65 -3.39 -1.01
N LEU A 73 -6.09 -3.40 -2.26
CA LEU A 73 -5.36 -3.99 -3.38
C LEU A 73 -4.13 -3.15 -3.71
N PHE A 74 -2.97 -3.80 -3.81
CA PHE A 74 -1.72 -3.25 -4.32
C PHE A 74 -0.88 -4.40 -4.90
N THR A 75 0.12 -4.05 -5.72
CA THR A 75 1.03 -4.99 -6.38
C THR A 75 2.50 -4.67 -6.15
N LEU A 76 2.82 -3.64 -5.35
CA LEU A 76 4.17 -3.35 -4.91
C LEU A 76 4.79 -4.57 -4.23
N SER A 77 6.01 -4.90 -4.65
CA SER A 77 6.75 -6.03 -4.08
C SER A 77 7.20 -5.73 -2.63
N PRO A 78 7.47 -6.76 -1.81
CA PRO A 78 7.98 -6.56 -0.45
C PRO A 78 9.28 -5.75 -0.40
N SER A 79 10.17 -5.95 -1.38
CA SER A 79 11.42 -5.20 -1.53
C SER A 79 11.19 -3.72 -1.86
N GLU A 80 10.10 -3.37 -2.56
CA GLU A 80 9.69 -1.99 -2.79
C GLU A 80 8.95 -1.36 -1.60
N LEU A 81 8.22 -2.16 -0.81
CA LEU A 81 7.50 -1.71 0.37
C LEU A 81 8.46 -1.37 1.52
N ARG A 82 9.45 -2.23 1.76
CA ARG A 82 10.38 -2.14 2.88
C ARG A 82 11.05 -0.77 3.04
N PRO A 83 11.67 -0.18 2.00
CA PRO A 83 12.28 1.15 2.13
C PRO A 83 11.26 2.29 2.31
N ARG A 84 9.97 2.07 2.00
CA ARG A 84 8.92 3.11 2.14
C ARG A 84 8.39 3.23 3.57
N TYR A 85 8.62 2.23 4.41
CA TYR A 85 8.20 2.18 5.81
C TYR A 85 9.43 2.15 6.73
N GLU A 86 9.89 3.34 7.14
CA GLU A 86 11.08 3.54 7.99
C GLU A 86 11.11 2.61 9.22
N LYS A 87 9.95 2.42 9.87
CA LYS A 87 9.81 1.62 11.09
C LYS A 87 9.45 0.16 10.86
N LEU A 88 9.44 -0.34 9.61
CA LEU A 88 9.08 -1.74 9.33
C LEU A 88 10.05 -2.71 10.00
N GLY A 89 11.35 -2.46 9.94
CA GLY A 89 12.36 -3.30 10.60
C GLY A 89 12.13 -3.39 12.12
N ASP A 90 11.95 -2.24 12.77
CA ASP A 90 11.66 -2.15 14.21
C ASP A 90 10.34 -2.86 14.57
N PHE A 91 9.31 -2.71 13.74
CA PHE A 91 8.03 -3.40 13.91
C PHE A 91 8.19 -4.92 13.83
N VAL A 92 8.95 -5.43 12.86
CA VAL A 92 9.24 -6.87 12.75
C VAL A 92 9.96 -7.39 13.99
N GLN A 93 10.91 -6.64 14.55
CA GLN A 93 11.58 -7.02 15.80
C GLN A 93 10.62 -7.00 17.01
N LEU A 94 9.74 -6.00 17.08
CA LEU A 94 8.70 -5.92 18.10
C LEU A 94 7.77 -7.14 18.04
N VAL A 95 7.31 -7.50 16.85
CA VAL A 95 6.47 -8.69 16.66
C VAL A 95 7.22 -9.96 17.04
N LYS A 96 8.49 -10.12 16.66
CA LYS A 96 9.31 -11.28 17.08
C LYS A 96 9.48 -11.40 18.59
N LYS A 97 9.51 -10.26 19.31
CA LYS A 97 9.58 -10.24 20.78
C LYS A 97 8.30 -10.73 21.44
N TYR A 98 7.13 -10.29 20.96
CA TYR A 98 5.83 -10.58 21.60
C TYR A 98 5.10 -11.79 21.01
N ASP A 99 5.40 -12.17 19.78
CA ASP A 99 4.87 -13.36 19.09
C ASP A 99 6.02 -14.16 18.45
N PRO A 100 6.92 -14.75 19.27
CA PRO A 100 8.09 -15.47 18.78
C PRO A 100 7.71 -16.72 17.96
N ALA A 101 6.58 -17.35 18.29
CA ALA A 101 6.06 -18.52 17.58
C ALA A 101 5.23 -18.15 16.33
N GLY A 102 4.96 -16.86 16.11
CA GLY A 102 4.23 -16.39 14.93
C GLY A 102 2.75 -16.79 14.91
N LYS A 103 2.09 -16.93 16.07
CA LYS A 103 0.68 -17.32 16.20
C LYS A 103 -0.26 -16.41 15.42
N PHE A 104 0.08 -15.13 15.27
CA PHE A 104 -0.74 -14.14 14.58
C PHE A 104 -0.29 -13.87 13.14
N ARG A 105 0.70 -14.61 12.63
CA ARG A 105 1.14 -14.48 11.24
C ARG A 105 0.21 -15.21 10.29
N ASN A 106 0.07 -14.66 9.10
CA ASN A 106 -0.66 -15.25 7.98
C ASN A 106 0.10 -14.99 6.67
N ASP A 107 -0.40 -15.53 5.56
CA ASP A 107 0.24 -15.40 4.25
C ASP A 107 0.45 -13.93 3.83
N TYR A 108 -0.48 -13.05 4.21
CA TYR A 108 -0.38 -11.63 3.93
C TYR A 108 0.82 -10.99 4.65
N LEU A 109 0.98 -11.24 5.95
CA LEU A 109 2.09 -10.71 6.73
C LEU A 109 3.41 -11.35 6.30
N ASN A 110 3.40 -12.66 6.03
CA ASN A 110 4.57 -13.39 5.54
C ASN A 110 5.06 -12.81 4.22
N THR A 111 4.15 -12.53 3.29
CA THR A 111 4.51 -11.93 2.00
C THR A 111 5.01 -10.50 2.18
N ASN A 112 4.30 -9.64 2.90
CA ASN A 112 4.55 -8.19 2.84
C ASN A 112 5.54 -7.67 3.89
N LEU A 113 5.69 -8.35 5.04
CA LEU A 113 6.51 -7.87 6.16
C LEU A 113 7.68 -8.80 6.49
N PHE A 114 7.51 -10.11 6.36
CA PHE A 114 8.51 -11.10 6.74
C PHE A 114 9.24 -11.76 5.57
N ALA A 115 8.93 -11.37 4.32
CA ALA A 115 9.73 -11.78 3.17
C ALA A 115 11.13 -11.18 3.25
N ASP A 116 12.12 -11.96 2.82
CA ASP A 116 13.54 -11.58 2.77
C ASP A 116 13.79 -10.45 1.74
#